data_AF-A0A816VQG5-F1
#
_entry.id   AF-A0A816VQG5-F1
#
_cell.length_a   1.000
_cell.length_b   1.000
_cell.length_c   1.000
_cell.angle_alpha   90.00
_cell.angle_beta   90.00
_cell.angle_gamma   90.00
#
_symmetry.space_group_name_H-M   'P 1'
#
loop_
_entity.id
_entity.type
_entity.pdbx_description
1 polymer ?
#
loop_
_entity_poly.entity_id
_entity_poly.type
_entity_poly.pdbx_seq_one_letter_code
_entity_poly.pdbx_strand_id
1 'polypeptide(L)'
;MMTIYQSSLRSLDASEQTLSSSICTLPYVAFSDCIETYHLSFYNEPIRIYFCGLRNITLVNSINCLNNSSSFPPTIHSIRIIRFYAYHNYMVPNWPVILRSLKKLRQLSSLRAFMYDLPKPVDGESCEIIANGTSLFRDFGFYFRRKFDSSDDKIETTFKDHTKFIKQLCHRILQLSFDKPPYYSIEDEGCGLTMWF
;
A
#
# COMPACT_ATOMS: atom_id res chain seq x y z
N MET A 1 -11.73 -17.09 -22.77
CA MET A 1 -10.56 -17.92 -22.44
C MET A 1 -9.49 -16.96 -21.91
N MET A 2 -9.26 -16.95 -20.60
CA MET A 2 -8.32 -16.03 -19.96
C MET A 2 -6.93 -16.67 -20.02
N THR A 3 -6.07 -16.18 -20.92
CA THR A 3 -4.66 -16.61 -21.00
C THR A 3 -3.90 -16.02 -19.83
N ILE A 4 -3.76 -16.82 -18.77
CA ILE A 4 -2.83 -16.54 -17.67
C ILE A 4 -1.43 -16.81 -18.22
N TYR A 5 -0.68 -15.74 -18.54
CA TYR A 5 0.73 -15.87 -18.90
C TYR A 5 1.49 -16.44 -17.70
N GLN A 6 2.16 -17.59 -17.90
CA GLN A 6 3.00 -18.25 -16.90
C GLN A 6 4.23 -17.38 -16.57
N SER A 7 4.10 -16.45 -15.63
CA SER A 7 5.24 -15.83 -14.96
C SER A 7 5.32 -16.33 -13.51
N SER A 8 5.98 -17.48 -13.32
CA SER A 8 6.21 -18.18 -12.05
C SER A 8 4.94 -18.59 -11.28
N LEU A 9 4.81 -19.88 -10.97
CA LEU A 9 3.64 -20.52 -10.35
C LEU A 9 3.20 -20.02 -8.94
N ARG A 10 3.70 -18.85 -8.49
CA ARG A 10 3.46 -18.30 -7.13
C ARG A 10 2.89 -16.89 -7.10
N SER A 11 2.71 -16.26 -8.26
CA SER A 11 2.12 -14.93 -8.36
C SER A 11 0.81 -14.99 -9.12
N LEU A 12 -0.20 -14.27 -8.64
CA LEU A 12 -1.49 -14.13 -9.29
C LEU A 12 -1.80 -12.66 -9.50
N ASP A 13 -2.13 -12.29 -10.74
CA ASP A 13 -2.54 -10.94 -11.11
C ASP A 13 -4.04 -10.92 -11.39
N ALA A 14 -4.75 -9.95 -10.82
CA ALA A 14 -6.18 -9.74 -11.06
C ALA A 14 -6.49 -8.25 -11.23
N SER A 15 -7.46 -7.95 -12.09
CA SER A 15 -7.94 -6.58 -12.32
C SER A 15 -9.46 -6.51 -12.41
N GLU A 16 -10.06 -5.33 -12.16
CA GLU A 16 -11.51 -5.10 -12.24
C GLU A 16 -12.11 -5.48 -13.61
N GLN A 17 -11.37 -5.31 -14.71
CA GLN A 17 -11.80 -5.75 -16.05
C GLN A 17 -11.96 -7.28 -16.18
N THR A 18 -11.42 -8.04 -15.23
CA THR A 18 -11.40 -9.52 -15.23
C THR A 18 -12.24 -10.15 -14.12
N LEU A 19 -12.71 -9.37 -13.14
CA LEU A 19 -13.48 -9.83 -11.99
C LEU A 19 -14.90 -9.26 -12.06
N SER A 20 -15.86 -10.04 -12.56
CA SER A 20 -17.28 -9.70 -12.54
C SER A 20 -17.95 -10.00 -11.19
N SER A 21 -17.21 -10.52 -10.20
CA SER A 21 -17.73 -10.93 -8.89
C SER A 21 -16.84 -10.47 -7.73
N SER A 22 -17.47 -10.22 -6.59
CA SER A 22 -16.84 -9.84 -5.31
C SER A 22 -16.05 -10.95 -4.61
N ILE A 23 -15.82 -12.05 -5.31
CA ILE A 23 -15.15 -13.24 -4.82
C ILE A 23 -14.10 -13.65 -5.86
N CYS A 24 -12.82 -13.49 -5.52
CA CYS A 24 -11.75 -14.11 -6.31
C CYS A 24 -11.68 -15.60 -5.95
N THR A 25 -12.55 -16.40 -6.56
CA THR A 25 -12.41 -17.86 -6.61
C THR A 25 -11.83 -18.22 -7.96
N LEU A 26 -10.56 -18.61 -7.98
CA LEU A 26 -10.01 -19.27 -9.16
C LEU A 26 -10.81 -20.55 -9.40
N PRO A 27 -11.36 -20.78 -10.61
CA PRO A 27 -11.82 -22.10 -10.96
C PRO A 27 -10.57 -22.99 -11.05
N TYR A 28 -10.56 -24.08 -10.31
CA TYR A 28 -9.52 -25.12 -10.17
C TYR A 28 -8.57 -25.03 -8.96
N VAL A 29 -8.95 -25.86 -8.00
CA VAL A 29 -8.40 -26.16 -6.67
C VAL A 29 -7.17 -27.08 -6.76
N ALA A 30 -6.07 -26.62 -7.35
CA ALA A 30 -4.82 -27.39 -7.29
C ALA A 30 -3.57 -26.58 -6.92
N PHE A 31 -3.62 -25.24 -7.00
CA PHE A 31 -2.45 -24.38 -6.80
C PHE A 31 -2.68 -23.17 -5.88
N SER A 32 -3.84 -23.07 -5.20
CA SER A 32 -4.13 -21.95 -4.28
C SER A 32 -3.11 -21.81 -3.16
N ASP A 33 -2.52 -22.92 -2.74
CA ASP A 33 -1.54 -22.98 -1.65
C ASP A 33 -0.13 -22.60 -2.11
N CYS A 34 0.09 -22.55 -3.43
CA CYS A 34 1.37 -22.14 -4.03
C CYS A 34 1.45 -20.64 -4.31
N ILE A 35 0.31 -19.93 -4.31
CA ILE A 35 0.27 -18.49 -4.55
C ILE A 35 0.75 -17.75 -3.30
N GLU A 36 1.96 -17.23 -3.36
CA GLU A 36 2.61 -16.45 -2.30
C GLU A 36 2.42 -14.95 -2.49
N THR A 37 2.16 -14.50 -3.73
CA THR A 37 2.02 -13.08 -4.08
C THR A 37 0.75 -12.83 -4.89
N TYR A 38 -0.02 -11.82 -4.50
CA TYR A 38 -1.23 -11.41 -5.22
C TYR A 38 -1.13 -9.94 -5.63
N HIS A 39 -1.32 -9.66 -6.90
CA HIS A 39 -1.41 -8.29 -7.42
C HIS A 39 -2.86 -8.00 -7.80
N LEU A 40 -3.45 -7.02 -7.12
CA LEU A 40 -4.82 -6.57 -7.38
C LEU A 40 -4.81 -5.15 -7.92
N SER A 41 -5.41 -4.96 -9.09
CA SER A 41 -5.40 -3.68 -9.80
C SER A 41 -6.81 -3.13 -10.05
N PHE A 42 -6.99 -1.84 -9.80
CA PHE A 42 -8.21 -1.07 -10.08
C PHE A 42 -9.49 -1.59 -9.42
N TYR A 43 -9.40 -2.30 -8.30
CA TYR A 43 -10.57 -2.86 -7.62
C TYR A 43 -10.99 -1.98 -6.42
N ASN A 44 -12.23 -1.49 -6.43
CA ASN A 44 -12.69 -0.48 -5.45
C ASN A 44 -13.49 -1.02 -4.27
N GLU A 45 -13.84 -2.31 -4.26
CA GLU A 45 -14.64 -2.94 -3.21
C GLU A 45 -13.79 -3.84 -2.29
N PRO A 46 -14.25 -4.15 -1.07
CA PRO A 46 -13.68 -5.24 -0.30
C PRO A 46 -13.78 -6.57 -1.06
N ILE A 47 -12.69 -7.32 -1.13
CA ILE A 47 -12.65 -8.64 -1.77
C ILE A 47 -12.23 -9.70 -0.76
N ARG A 48 -12.86 -10.87 -0.82
CA ARG A 48 -12.45 -12.04 -0.04
C ARG A 48 -11.39 -12.82 -0.78
N ILE A 49 -10.26 -13.04 -0.12
CA ILE A 49 -9.10 -13.73 -0.67
C ILE A 49 -8.85 -14.99 0.16
N TYR A 50 -8.95 -16.15 -0.49
CA TYR A 50 -8.86 -17.47 0.17
C TYR A 50 -7.54 -18.21 -0.11
N PHE A 51 -6.48 -17.50 -0.51
CA PHE A 51 -5.19 -18.11 -0.80
C PHE A 51 -4.41 -18.40 0.49
N CYS A 52 -4.41 -19.66 0.94
CA CYS A 52 -3.76 -20.08 2.18
C CYS A 52 -2.24 -19.83 2.20
N GLY A 53 -1.57 -19.87 1.04
CA GLY A 53 -0.14 -19.62 0.90
C GLY A 53 0.25 -18.15 0.80
N LEU A 54 -0.72 -17.23 0.76
CA LEU A 54 -0.48 -15.83 0.42
C LEU A 54 0.29 -15.11 1.52
N ARG A 55 1.42 -14.51 1.14
CA ARG A 55 2.30 -13.74 2.04
C ARG A 55 2.42 -12.29 1.63
N ASN A 56 2.30 -11.99 0.34
CA ASN A 56 2.54 -10.66 -0.21
C ASN A 56 1.34 -10.19 -1.02
N ILE A 57 0.92 -8.95 -0.82
CA ILE A 57 -0.10 -8.32 -1.64
C ILE A 57 0.44 -7.02 -2.24
N THR A 58 0.28 -6.86 -3.54
CA THR A 58 0.42 -5.56 -4.21
C THR A 58 -0.95 -5.04 -4.62
N LEU A 59 -1.34 -3.89 -4.09
CA LEU A 59 -2.59 -3.20 -4.40
C LEU A 59 -2.30 -2.01 -5.30
N VAL A 60 -2.65 -2.11 -6.56
CA VAL A 60 -2.58 -1.00 -7.52
C VAL A 60 -3.97 -0.37 -7.61
N ASN A 61 -4.10 0.88 -7.20
CA ASN A 61 -5.39 1.59 -7.16
C ASN A 61 -6.53 0.83 -6.44
N SER A 62 -6.19 -0.11 -5.54
CA SER A 62 -7.14 -1.02 -4.88
C SER A 62 -7.09 -0.90 -3.36
N ILE A 63 -6.76 0.30 -2.86
CA ILE A 63 -6.51 0.50 -1.43
C ILE A 63 -7.76 0.31 -0.57
N ASN A 64 -8.95 0.52 -1.13
CA ASN A 64 -10.22 0.33 -0.44
C ASN A 64 -10.46 -1.13 -0.02
N CYS A 65 -9.80 -2.09 -0.67
CA CYS A 65 -9.82 -3.49 -0.24
C CYS A 65 -9.27 -3.66 1.19
N LEU A 66 -8.41 -2.75 1.66
CA LEU A 66 -7.88 -2.74 3.01
C LEU A 66 -8.88 -2.28 4.07
N ASN A 67 -10.01 -1.66 3.69
CA ASN A 67 -10.99 -1.17 4.67
C ASN A 67 -11.60 -2.32 5.52
N ASN A 68 -11.58 -3.55 5.00
CA ASN A 68 -11.99 -4.73 5.74
C ASN A 68 -11.01 -5.90 5.57
N SER A 69 -9.90 -5.85 6.32
CA SER A 69 -8.81 -6.80 6.20
C SER A 69 -9.13 -8.19 6.77
N SER A 70 -10.26 -8.38 7.45
CA SER A 70 -10.68 -9.71 7.92
C SER A 70 -10.91 -10.70 6.78
N SER A 71 -11.01 -10.18 5.57
CA SER A 71 -11.17 -10.94 4.33
C SER A 71 -9.83 -11.41 3.74
N PHE A 72 -8.71 -11.03 4.36
CA PHE A 72 -7.38 -11.47 3.96
C PHE A 72 -6.89 -12.66 4.80
N PRO A 73 -6.04 -13.52 4.23
CA PRO A 73 -5.38 -14.60 4.97
C PRO A 73 -4.53 -14.07 6.14
N PRO A 74 -4.49 -14.77 7.28
CA PRO A 74 -3.66 -14.39 8.42
C PRO A 74 -2.15 -14.52 8.14
N THR A 75 -1.79 -15.16 7.02
CA THR A 75 -0.41 -15.42 6.55
C THR A 75 0.23 -14.23 5.82
N ILE A 76 -0.47 -13.10 5.67
CA ILE A 76 0.10 -11.93 5.00
C ILE A 76 1.20 -11.33 5.87
N HIS A 77 2.37 -11.16 5.26
CA HIS A 77 3.56 -10.55 5.84
C HIS A 77 3.86 -9.17 5.25
N SER A 78 3.53 -8.94 3.97
CA SER A 78 3.84 -7.70 3.28
C SER A 78 2.68 -7.19 2.45
N ILE A 79 2.43 -5.89 2.54
CA ILE A 79 1.49 -5.17 1.68
C ILE A 79 2.22 -4.02 1.00
N ARG A 80 2.12 -3.97 -0.32
CA ARG A 80 2.56 -2.86 -1.15
C ARG A 80 1.33 -2.16 -1.72
N ILE A 81 1.22 -0.86 -1.52
CA ILE A 81 0.16 -0.01 -2.06
C ILE A 81 0.78 0.88 -3.12
N ILE A 82 0.17 0.90 -4.30
CA ILE A 82 0.55 1.76 -5.42
C ILE A 82 -0.70 2.51 -5.83
N ARG A 83 -0.69 3.83 -5.68
CA ARG A 83 -1.83 4.69 -5.99
C ARG A 83 -1.44 5.71 -7.04
N PHE A 84 -2.25 5.85 -8.07
CA PHE A 84 -2.07 6.83 -9.13
C PHE A 84 -3.25 7.81 -9.12
N TYR A 85 -3.00 9.09 -8.80
CA TYR A 85 -4.03 10.11 -8.67
C TYR A 85 -4.36 10.83 -9.98
N ALA A 86 -3.58 10.60 -11.05
CA ALA A 86 -3.89 11.10 -12.39
C ALA A 86 -5.11 10.39 -13.03
N TYR A 87 -5.53 9.23 -12.51
CA TYR A 87 -6.72 8.53 -12.99
C TYR A 87 -7.97 9.04 -12.26
N HIS A 88 -9.10 9.14 -12.96
CA HIS A 88 -10.34 9.75 -12.45
C HIS A 88 -10.93 9.05 -11.22
N ASN A 89 -11.66 9.82 -10.39
CA ASN A 89 -12.53 9.37 -9.28
C ASN A 89 -11.88 8.75 -8.04
N TYR A 90 -10.60 8.99 -7.77
CA TYR A 90 -9.93 8.36 -6.63
C TYR A 90 -9.74 9.31 -5.44
N MET A 91 -10.45 9.02 -4.36
CA MET A 91 -10.32 9.73 -3.08
C MET A 91 -8.99 9.40 -2.38
N VAL A 92 -8.53 10.34 -1.56
CA VAL A 92 -7.39 10.15 -0.65
C VAL A 92 -7.68 9.00 0.32
N PRO A 93 -6.72 8.11 0.57
CA PRO A 93 -6.84 7.04 1.55
C PRO A 93 -7.32 7.50 2.92
N ASN A 94 -8.32 6.82 3.46
CA ASN A 94 -8.67 6.95 4.87
C ASN A 94 -7.69 6.11 5.71
N TRP A 95 -6.50 6.68 5.96
CA TRP A 95 -5.44 6.05 6.74
C TRP A 95 -5.87 5.52 8.11
N PRO A 96 -6.67 6.23 8.93
CA PRO A 96 -7.12 5.67 10.20
C PRO A 96 -7.94 4.38 10.03
N VAL A 97 -8.81 4.30 9.03
CA VAL A 97 -9.56 3.07 8.73
C VAL A 97 -8.64 1.95 8.26
N ILE A 98 -7.75 2.26 7.31
CA ILE A 98 -6.79 1.29 6.75
C ILE A 98 -5.88 0.73 7.84
N LEU A 99 -5.23 1.58 8.64
CA LEU A 99 -4.29 1.14 9.68
C LEU A 99 -4.99 0.33 10.76
N ARG A 100 -6.20 0.73 11.20
CA ARG A 100 -7.01 -0.05 12.14
C ARG A 100 -7.32 -1.44 11.58
N SER A 101 -7.59 -1.52 10.29
CA SER A 101 -7.84 -2.78 9.60
C SER A 101 -6.56 -3.63 9.55
N LEU A 102 -5.43 -3.05 9.15
CA LEU A 102 -4.14 -3.74 9.08
C LEU A 102 -3.69 -4.33 10.42
N LYS A 103 -4.03 -3.72 11.57
CA LYS A 103 -3.78 -4.28 12.91
C LYS A 103 -4.34 -5.70 13.13
N LYS A 104 -5.35 -6.11 12.36
CA LYS A 104 -5.95 -7.45 12.45
C LYS A 104 -5.06 -8.54 11.84
N LEU A 105 -4.10 -8.17 10.99
CA LEU A 105 -3.19 -9.07 10.30
C LEU A 105 -1.95 -9.31 11.17
N ARG A 106 -2.00 -10.35 12.00
CA ARG A 106 -0.98 -10.61 13.04
C ARG A 106 0.44 -10.84 12.51
N GLN A 107 0.57 -11.33 11.28
CA GLN A 107 1.88 -11.61 10.66
C GLN A 107 2.37 -10.44 9.79
N LEU A 108 1.56 -9.40 9.60
CA LEU A 108 1.92 -8.27 8.76
C LEU A 108 3.07 -7.50 9.41
N SER A 109 4.23 -7.52 8.75
CA SER A 109 5.44 -6.86 9.22
C SER A 109 5.98 -5.82 8.25
N SER A 110 5.48 -5.77 7.01
CA SER A 110 5.94 -4.86 5.98
C SER A 110 4.78 -4.10 5.33
N LEU A 111 4.87 -2.77 5.28
CA LEU A 111 3.93 -1.91 4.57
C LEU A 111 4.72 -0.88 3.75
N ARG A 112 4.48 -0.84 2.43
CA ARG A 112 5.04 0.19 1.55
C ARG A 112 3.96 0.88 0.76
N ALA A 113 3.87 2.20 0.84
CA ALA A 113 2.87 2.99 0.14
C ALA A 113 3.51 3.96 -0.84
N PHE A 114 3.16 3.83 -2.12
CA PHE A 114 3.63 4.68 -3.21
C PHE A 114 2.45 5.50 -3.74
N MET A 115 2.55 6.82 -3.64
CA MET A 115 1.53 7.79 -4.05
C MET A 115 2.05 8.58 -5.25
N TYR A 116 1.52 8.28 -6.44
CA TYR A 116 1.89 8.91 -7.70
C TYR A 116 0.94 10.06 -8.04
N ASP A 117 1.52 11.22 -8.32
CA ASP A 117 0.82 12.42 -8.79
C ASP A 117 -0.24 12.94 -7.80
N LEU A 118 -0.03 12.71 -6.50
CA LEU A 118 -0.92 13.21 -5.46
C LEU A 118 -0.97 14.75 -5.51
N PRO A 119 -2.13 15.38 -5.74
CA PRO A 119 -2.22 16.81 -6.04
C PRO A 119 -1.95 17.71 -4.83
N LYS A 120 -2.13 17.19 -3.62
CA LYS A 120 -1.94 17.91 -2.35
C LYS A 120 -1.27 17.02 -1.32
N PRO A 121 -0.40 17.55 -0.45
CA PRO A 121 0.17 16.78 0.64
C PRO A 121 -0.93 16.22 1.55
N VAL A 122 -0.62 15.10 2.20
CA VAL A 122 -1.46 14.53 3.26
C VAL A 122 -1.46 15.49 4.45
N ASP A 123 -2.61 15.68 5.09
CA ASP A 123 -2.76 16.62 6.20
C ASP A 123 -1.99 16.19 7.47
N GLY A 124 -1.83 17.12 8.41
CA GLY A 124 -1.08 16.90 9.65
C GLY A 124 -1.72 15.84 10.57
N GLU A 125 -3.05 15.75 10.60
CA GLU A 125 -3.77 14.72 11.36
C GLU A 125 -3.47 13.32 10.82
N SER A 126 -3.56 13.17 9.50
CA SER A 126 -3.20 11.93 8.81
C SER A 126 -1.72 11.59 9.00
N CYS A 127 -0.82 12.59 9.02
CA CYS A 127 0.60 12.40 9.33
C CYS A 127 0.80 11.76 10.71
N GLU A 128 0.14 12.30 11.73
CA GLU A 128 0.21 11.78 13.11
C GLU A 128 -0.37 10.35 13.20
N ILE A 129 -1.49 10.10 12.52
CA ILE A 129 -2.11 8.77 12.47
C ILE A 129 -1.19 7.75 11.79
N ILE A 130 -0.57 8.12 10.67
CA ILE A 130 0.38 7.26 9.96
C ILE A 130 1.60 6.99 10.85
N ALA A 131 2.17 8.03 11.47
CA ALA A 131 3.32 7.90 12.37
C ALA A 131 3.02 6.92 13.51
N ASN A 132 1.92 7.11 14.23
CA ASN A 132 1.51 6.20 15.31
C ASN A 132 1.27 4.76 14.84
N GLY A 133 0.84 4.60 13.58
CA GLY A 133 0.63 3.32 12.93
C GLY A 133 1.93 2.60 12.53
N THR A 134 3.08 3.26 12.46
CA THR A 134 4.31 2.61 11.98
C THR A 134 4.84 1.54 12.92
N SER A 135 4.55 1.66 14.21
CA SER A 135 4.88 0.66 15.24
C SER A 135 4.34 -0.76 14.95
N LEU A 136 3.38 -0.88 14.03
CA LEU A 136 2.84 -2.17 13.58
C LEU A 136 3.79 -2.92 12.65
N PHE A 137 4.76 -2.23 12.05
CA PHE A 137 5.57 -2.78 10.97
C PHE A 137 7.05 -2.81 11.38
N ARG A 138 7.76 -3.86 10.94
CA ARG A 138 9.22 -3.93 10.99
C ARG A 138 9.88 -3.26 9.78
N ASP A 139 9.17 -3.21 8.65
CA ASP A 139 9.60 -2.53 7.42
C ASP A 139 8.47 -1.60 6.97
N PHE A 140 8.68 -0.29 7.10
CA PHE A 140 7.70 0.72 6.72
C PHE A 140 8.26 1.61 5.63
N GLY A 141 7.46 1.91 4.61
CA GLY A 141 7.84 2.83 3.55
C GLY A 141 6.69 3.72 3.09
N PHE A 142 6.98 4.99 2.86
CA PHE A 142 6.01 5.97 2.37
C PHE A 142 6.68 6.88 1.33
N TYR A 143 6.11 6.90 0.13
CA TYR A 143 6.76 7.51 -1.04
C TYR A 143 5.77 8.33 -1.84
N PHE A 144 6.18 9.53 -2.24
CA PHE A 144 5.55 10.31 -3.28
C PHE A 144 6.36 10.19 -4.57
N ARG A 145 5.66 10.07 -5.68
CA ARG A 145 6.25 9.90 -7.00
C ARG A 145 5.54 10.78 -8.01
N ARG A 146 6.24 11.13 -9.07
CA ARG A 146 5.65 11.70 -10.28
C ARG A 146 5.66 10.60 -11.35
N LYS A 147 4.54 10.40 -12.05
CA LYS A 147 4.46 9.50 -13.20
C LYS A 147 4.31 10.27 -14.51
N PHE A 148 3.56 11.37 -14.48
CA PHE A 148 3.32 12.18 -15.66
C PHE A 148 4.16 13.45 -15.58
N ASP A 149 5.07 13.62 -16.53
CA ASP A 149 5.81 14.87 -16.74
C ASP A 149 4.84 15.92 -17.28
N SER A 150 4.20 16.66 -16.40
CA SER A 150 3.68 17.98 -16.76
C SER A 150 4.61 19.05 -16.19
N SER A 151 5.08 19.92 -17.07
CA SER A 151 6.03 21.00 -16.81
C SER A 151 5.37 22.22 -16.15
N ASP A 152 4.52 21.99 -15.15
CA ASP A 152 3.63 23.02 -14.58
C ASP A 152 4.14 23.48 -13.21
N ASP A 153 4.29 24.80 -12.99
CA ASP A 153 4.86 25.38 -11.75
C ASP A 153 4.12 24.94 -10.46
N LYS A 154 2.84 24.58 -10.61
CA LYS A 154 2.02 24.03 -9.51
C LYS A 154 2.58 22.70 -8.99
N ILE A 155 3.23 21.91 -9.85
CA ILE A 155 3.79 20.59 -9.50
C ILE A 155 5.06 20.74 -8.67
N GLU A 156 5.87 21.77 -8.93
CA GLU A 156 7.05 22.05 -8.11
C GLU A 156 6.65 22.41 -6.67
N THR A 157 5.60 23.22 -6.52
CA THR A 157 5.05 23.58 -5.21
C THR A 157 4.50 22.35 -4.47
N THR A 158 3.69 21.53 -5.15
CA THR A 158 3.14 20.29 -4.58
C THR A 158 4.25 19.31 -4.16
N PHE A 159 5.33 19.20 -4.94
CA PHE A 159 6.44 18.32 -4.60
C PHE A 159 7.25 18.80 -3.40
N LYS A 160 7.49 20.12 -3.29
CA LYS A 160 8.10 20.71 -2.09
C LYS A 160 7.26 20.42 -0.85
N ASP A 161 5.95 20.46 -0.96
CA ASP A 161 5.05 20.14 0.16
C ASP A 161 5.06 18.64 0.52
N HIS A 162 5.16 17.75 -0.47
CA HIS A 162 5.39 16.32 -0.23
C HIS A 162 6.71 16.05 0.50
N THR A 163 7.79 16.73 0.11
CA THR A 163 9.08 16.63 0.82
C THR A 163 8.99 17.13 2.25
N LYS A 164 8.25 18.23 2.51
CA LYS A 164 7.98 18.69 3.89
C LYS A 164 7.21 17.64 4.69
N PHE A 165 6.18 17.02 4.08
CA PHE A 165 5.43 15.96 4.72
C PHE A 165 6.33 14.78 5.11
N ILE A 166 7.21 14.31 4.22
CA ILE A 166 8.12 13.20 4.51
C ILE A 166 9.03 13.51 5.70
N LYS A 167 9.58 14.73 5.75
CA LYS A 167 10.39 15.19 6.90
C LYS A 167 9.58 15.23 8.19
N GLN A 168 8.35 15.74 8.14
CA GLN A 168 7.45 15.76 9.29
C GLN A 168 7.11 14.35 9.76
N LEU A 169 6.77 13.45 8.85
CA LEU A 169 6.45 12.05 9.15
C LEU A 169 7.64 11.36 9.83
N CYS A 170 8.85 11.49 9.26
CA CYS A 170 10.06 10.96 9.84
C CYS A 170 10.29 11.49 11.27
N HIS A 171 10.19 12.81 11.46
CA HIS A 171 10.34 13.44 12.76
C HIS A 171 9.32 12.92 13.78
N ARG A 172 8.04 12.81 13.38
CA ARG A 172 6.97 12.29 14.24
C ARG A 172 7.22 10.85 14.65
N ILE A 173 7.67 10.00 13.72
CA ILE A 173 8.00 8.62 14.04
C ILE A 173 9.17 8.57 15.02
N LEU A 174 10.25 9.31 14.78
CA LEU A 174 11.42 9.33 15.69
C LEU A 174 11.11 9.87 17.09
N GLN A 175 10.03 10.64 17.26
CA GLN A 175 9.54 11.08 18.58
C GLN A 175 8.77 10.00 19.34
N LEU A 176 8.38 8.91 18.70
CA LEU A 176 7.71 7.79 19.36
C LEU A 176 8.72 7.02 20.21
N SER A 177 8.26 6.58 21.38
CA SER A 177 9.06 5.73 22.27
C SER A 177 9.17 4.33 21.68
N PHE A 178 10.37 3.95 21.26
CA PHE A 178 10.72 2.60 20.84
C PHE A 178 11.79 2.01 21.76
N ASP A 179 11.80 0.68 21.90
CA ASP A 179 12.86 -0.02 22.65
C ASP A 179 14.25 0.21 22.04
N LYS A 180 14.30 0.41 20.71
CA LYS A 180 15.50 0.79 19.96
C LYS A 180 15.14 1.85 18.90
N PRO A 181 16.02 2.82 18.63
CA PRO A 181 15.77 3.78 17.58
C PRO A 181 15.72 3.08 16.22
N PRO A 182 14.74 3.39 15.34
CA PRO A 182 14.65 2.78 14.03
C PRO A 182 15.79 3.24 13.13
N TYR A 183 16.25 2.33 12.26
CA TYR A 183 17.06 2.72 11.11
C TYR A 183 16.14 3.37 10.08
N TYR A 184 16.58 4.44 9.44
CA TYR A 184 15.78 5.10 8.41
C TYR A 184 16.64 5.62 7.27
N SER A 185 16.00 5.75 6.11
CA SER A 185 16.57 6.37 4.92
C SER A 185 15.51 7.28 4.30
N ILE A 186 15.90 8.52 4.02
CA ILE A 186 15.13 9.45 3.21
C ILE A 186 15.81 9.50 1.84
N GLU A 187 15.03 9.36 0.77
CA GLU A 187 15.56 9.42 -0.60
C GLU A 187 16.16 10.80 -0.89
N ASP A 188 17.08 10.90 -1.85
CA ASP A 188 17.88 12.11 -2.11
C ASP A 188 17.01 13.36 -2.38
N GLU A 189 15.86 13.19 -3.04
CA GLU A 189 14.90 14.28 -3.31
C GLU A 189 13.94 14.57 -2.14
N GLY A 190 14.03 13.79 -1.06
CA GLY A 190 13.18 13.88 0.12
C GLY A 190 11.74 13.45 -0.10
N CYS A 191 11.43 12.81 -1.23
CA CYS A 191 10.08 12.39 -1.61
C CYS A 191 9.71 10.98 -1.11
N GLY A 192 10.63 10.30 -0.41
CA GLY A 192 10.41 8.95 0.12
C GLY A 192 11.07 8.75 1.47
N LEU A 193 10.41 7.96 2.32
CA LEU A 193 10.90 7.50 3.62
C LEU A 193 10.85 5.97 3.65
N THR A 194 11.93 5.36 4.12
CA THR A 194 11.97 3.94 4.49
C THR A 194 12.46 3.83 5.94
N MET A 195 11.83 2.97 6.74
CA MET A 195 12.14 2.76 8.15
C MET A 195 12.14 1.27 8.51
N TRP A 196 13.09 0.89 9.37
CA TRP A 196 13.26 -0.45 9.90
C TRP A 196 13.36 -0.42 11.43
N PHE A 197 12.54 -1.26 12.09
CA PHE A 197 12.40 -1.33 13.55
C PHE A 197 12.97 -2.65 14.10
#